data_AF-A0A5P9PP54-F1
#
_entry.id   AF-A0A5P9PP54-F1
#
_cell.length_a   1.000
_cell.length_b   1.000
_cell.length_c   1.000
_cell.angle_alpha   90.00
_cell.angle_beta   90.00
_cell.angle_gamma   90.00
#
_symmetry.space_group_name_H-M   'P 1'
#
loop_
_entity.id
_entity.type
_entity.pdbx_description
1 polymer ?
#
loop_
_entity_poly.entity_id
_entity_poly.type
_entity_poly.pdbx_seq_one_letter_code
_entity_poly.pdbx_strand_id
1 'polypeptide(L)'
;MSGEFGTTVWGRDWVRLAEPTSVTRPDSRLPKARSLARREQVHDVELAPGVVTASVDGHRVRISVPQWDHATLDLARDKGRGDDLPDSVHAELPGMTDVSADCDCKQRKNPCLHALATFYEVSRRLDERPRLAVLLRGLTRTPAATATRIPLGLLDPATFYGD
;
A
#
# COMPACT_ATOMS: atom_id res chain seq x y z
N MET A 1 10.03 14.79 -12.79
CA MET A 1 8.82 14.00 -12.50
C MET A 1 8.75 13.82 -11.01
N SER A 2 8.00 14.67 -10.30
CA SER A 2 7.78 14.46 -8.87
C SER A 2 7.06 13.12 -8.71
N GLY A 3 7.68 12.18 -8.00
CA GLY A 3 7.13 10.85 -7.78
C GLY A 3 5.90 10.96 -6.91
N GLU A 4 4.71 11.00 -7.51
CA GLU A 4 3.44 11.01 -6.79
C GLU A 4 3.13 9.62 -6.19
N PHE A 5 3.69 8.57 -6.80
CA PHE A 5 3.61 7.19 -6.34
C PHE A 5 5.03 6.66 -6.13
N GLY A 6 5.23 5.84 -5.10
CA GLY A 6 6.52 5.26 -4.76
C GLY A 6 7.49 6.26 -4.15
N THR A 7 6.98 7.18 -3.32
CA THR A 7 7.84 8.11 -2.56
C THR A 7 8.64 7.36 -1.50
N THR A 8 8.09 6.28 -0.95
CA THR A 8 8.72 5.39 0.05
C THR A 8 9.20 4.09 -0.59
N VAL A 9 10.09 3.33 0.08
CA VAL A 9 10.46 1.97 -0.38
C VAL A 9 9.25 1.05 -0.48
N TRP A 10 8.26 1.24 0.40
CA TRP A 10 7.04 0.46 0.50
C TRP A 10 6.09 0.68 -0.68
N GLY A 11 5.87 1.94 -1.07
CA GLY A 11 5.09 2.25 -2.27
C GLY A 11 5.83 1.87 -3.56
N ARG A 12 7.17 2.02 -3.60
CA ARG A 12 7.97 1.63 -4.77
C ARG A 12 7.81 0.18 -5.16
N ASP A 13 7.66 -0.72 -4.19
CA ASP A 13 7.43 -2.14 -4.47
C ASP A 13 6.13 -2.39 -5.24
N TRP A 14 5.09 -1.59 -4.98
CA TRP A 14 3.83 -1.67 -5.72
C TRP A 14 3.90 -0.98 -7.09
N VAL A 15 4.63 0.14 -7.19
CA VAL A 15 4.93 0.74 -8.51
C VAL A 15 5.66 -0.24 -9.41
N ARG A 16 6.60 -1.02 -8.86
CA ARG A 16 7.34 -2.06 -9.61
C ARG A 16 6.46 -3.19 -10.14
N LEU A 17 5.29 -3.46 -9.53
CA LEU A 17 4.32 -4.41 -10.09
C LEU A 17 3.67 -3.87 -11.37
N ALA A 18 3.46 -2.56 -11.46
CA ALA A 18 2.97 -1.90 -12.67
C ALA A 18 4.08 -1.62 -13.69
N GLU A 19 5.28 -1.32 -13.19
CA GLU A 19 6.45 -0.85 -13.94
C GLU A 19 7.69 -1.71 -13.63
N PRO A 20 7.70 -2.99 -14.03
CA PRO A 20 8.83 -3.86 -13.76
C PRO A 20 10.09 -3.36 -14.46
N THR A 21 11.24 -3.42 -13.80
CA THR A 21 12.52 -2.95 -14.36
C THR A 21 13.08 -3.88 -15.45
N SER A 22 12.54 -5.08 -15.58
CA SER A 22 12.97 -6.11 -16.53
C SER A 22 12.42 -5.91 -17.95
N VAL A 23 11.48 -4.98 -18.16
CA VAL A 23 10.88 -4.75 -19.48
C VAL A 23 11.55 -3.61 -20.25
N THR A 24 11.79 -3.84 -21.55
CA THR A 24 12.42 -2.85 -22.44
C THR A 24 11.43 -1.84 -23.01
N ARG A 25 10.13 -2.18 -23.05
CA ARG A 25 9.05 -1.29 -23.50
C ARG A 25 8.00 -1.17 -22.41
N PRO A 26 7.84 0.01 -21.79
CA PRO A 26 6.79 0.25 -20.81
C PRO A 26 5.41 0.02 -21.41
N ASP A 27 4.46 -0.40 -20.57
CA ASP A 27 3.07 -0.55 -20.99
C ASP A 27 2.49 0.82 -21.37
N SER A 28 1.98 0.95 -22.60
CA SER A 28 1.42 2.21 -23.11
C SER A 28 0.20 2.70 -22.31
N ARG A 29 -0.41 1.83 -21.47
CA ARG A 29 -1.55 2.15 -20.62
C ARG A 29 -1.16 2.79 -19.29
N LEU A 30 0.11 2.79 -18.90
CA LEU A 30 0.57 3.34 -17.62
C LEU A 30 0.15 4.81 -17.38
N PRO A 31 0.20 5.73 -18.37
CA PRO A 31 -0.29 7.09 -18.18
C PRO A 31 -1.77 7.15 -17.80
N LYS A 32 -2.61 6.31 -18.42
CA LYS A 32 -4.04 6.24 -18.09
C LYS A 32 -4.26 5.58 -16.73
N ALA A 33 -3.53 4.51 -16.39
CA ALA A 33 -3.60 3.87 -15.09
C ALA A 33 -3.27 4.84 -13.94
N ARG A 34 -2.17 5.61 -14.06
CA ARG A 34 -1.83 6.67 -13.09
C ARG A 34 -2.91 7.74 -13.01
N SER A 35 -3.49 8.12 -14.15
CA SER A 35 -4.57 9.11 -14.18
C SER A 35 -5.83 8.64 -13.46
N LEU A 36 -6.19 7.35 -13.56
CA LEU A 36 -7.32 6.76 -12.82
C LEU A 36 -7.07 6.82 -11.31
N ALA A 37 -5.89 6.37 -10.85
CA ALA A 37 -5.52 6.43 -9.44
C ALA A 37 -5.51 7.87 -8.91
N ARG A 38 -4.86 8.80 -9.63
CA ARG A 38 -4.78 10.22 -9.24
C ARG A 38 -6.14 10.91 -9.16
N ARG A 39 -7.08 10.54 -10.02
CA ARG A 39 -8.43 11.12 -10.05
C ARG A 39 -9.39 10.38 -9.11
N GLU A 40 -8.87 9.58 -8.19
CA GLU A 40 -9.64 8.82 -7.20
C GLU A 40 -10.70 7.91 -7.85
N GLN A 41 -10.42 7.39 -9.06
CA GLN A 41 -11.32 6.48 -9.79
C GLN A 41 -11.11 5.00 -9.41
N VAL A 42 -10.38 4.75 -8.33
CA VAL A 42 -10.23 3.43 -7.72
C VAL A 42 -11.02 3.47 -6.42
N HIS A 43 -12.22 2.91 -6.44
CA HIS A 43 -13.21 2.93 -5.37
C HIS A 43 -13.20 1.62 -4.58
N ASP A 44 -13.87 1.61 -3.43
CA ASP A 44 -14.09 0.42 -2.59
C ASP A 44 -12.80 -0.36 -2.31
N VAL A 45 -11.71 0.38 -2.09
CA VAL A 45 -10.38 -0.19 -1.89
C VAL A 45 -10.26 -0.68 -0.46
N GLU A 46 -10.24 -2.01 -0.31
CA GLU A 46 -10.06 -2.68 0.96
C GLU A 46 -8.74 -3.45 0.97
N LEU A 47 -7.96 -3.25 2.03
CA LEU A 47 -6.70 -3.93 2.27
C LEU A 47 -6.92 -4.89 3.45
N ALA A 48 -6.94 -6.19 3.16
CA ALA A 48 -7.05 -7.24 4.15
C ALA A 48 -5.82 -8.15 4.10
N PRO A 49 -5.52 -8.91 5.17
CA PRO A 49 -4.45 -9.89 5.12
C PRO A 49 -4.58 -10.82 3.92
N GLY A 50 -3.56 -10.82 3.06
CA GLY A 50 -3.46 -11.64 1.86
C GLY A 50 -4.20 -11.15 0.62
N VAL A 51 -4.96 -10.04 0.70
CA VAL A 51 -5.78 -9.58 -0.42
C VAL A 51 -6.03 -8.08 -0.42
N VAL A 52 -6.01 -7.49 -1.62
CA VAL A 52 -6.60 -6.18 -1.89
C VAL A 52 -7.79 -6.35 -2.82
N THR A 53 -8.91 -5.69 -2.51
CA THR A 53 -10.04 -5.57 -3.43
C THR A 53 -10.28 -4.11 -3.78
N ALA A 54 -10.77 -3.86 -4.99
CA ALA A 54 -11.10 -2.52 -5.48
C ALA A 54 -12.14 -2.59 -6.61
N SER A 55 -12.75 -1.44 -6.93
CA SER A 55 -13.61 -1.22 -8.08
C SER A 55 -13.05 -0.10 -8.95
N VAL A 56 -12.89 -0.33 -10.26
CA VAL A 56 -12.39 0.68 -11.21
C VAL A 56 -13.26 0.65 -12.46
N ASP A 57 -13.86 1.77 -12.84
CA ASP A 57 -14.79 1.86 -13.99
C ASP A 57 -15.90 0.78 -13.97
N GLY A 58 -16.37 0.40 -12.77
CA GLY A 58 -17.40 -0.63 -12.57
C GLY A 58 -16.90 -2.08 -12.61
N HIS A 59 -15.58 -2.29 -12.78
CA HIS A 59 -14.95 -3.61 -12.76
C HIS A 59 -14.32 -3.92 -11.41
N ARG A 60 -14.57 -5.13 -10.88
CA ARG A 60 -13.92 -5.58 -9.65
C ARG A 60 -12.52 -6.09 -9.93
N VAL A 61 -11.60 -5.65 -9.07
CA VAL A 61 -10.20 -6.05 -9.06
C VAL A 61 -9.92 -6.77 -7.74
N ARG A 62 -9.21 -7.88 -7.82
CA ARG A 62 -8.66 -8.61 -6.68
C ARG A 62 -7.16 -8.78 -6.88
N ILE A 63 -6.36 -8.40 -5.90
CA ILE A 63 -4.91 -8.61 -5.89
C ILE A 63 -4.61 -9.57 -4.75
N SER A 64 -4.02 -10.72 -5.07
CA SER A 64 -3.62 -11.70 -4.07
C SER A 64 -2.17 -11.43 -3.66
N VAL A 65 -1.94 -11.33 -2.35
CA VAL A 65 -0.63 -11.03 -1.77
C VAL A 65 -0.23 -12.19 -0.87
N PRO A 66 0.92 -12.86 -1.09
CA PRO A 66 1.34 -13.95 -0.23
C PRO A 66 1.55 -13.49 1.22
N GLN A 67 1.12 -14.28 2.20
CA GLN A 67 1.39 -13.96 3.60
C GLN A 67 2.79 -14.45 4.00
N TRP A 68 3.41 -13.73 4.94
CA TRP A 68 4.69 -14.10 5.50
C TRP A 68 4.54 -15.12 6.64
N ASP A 69 5.63 -15.83 6.92
CA ASP A 69 5.71 -16.70 8.08
C ASP A 69 5.74 -15.91 9.40
N HIS A 70 5.53 -16.61 10.52
CA HIS A 70 5.52 -15.99 11.83
C HIS A 70 6.84 -15.29 12.19
N ALA A 71 8.00 -15.85 11.79
CA ALA A 71 9.30 -15.27 12.10
C ALA A 71 9.50 -13.90 11.44
N THR A 72 9.10 -13.78 10.18
CA THR A 72 9.15 -12.51 9.44
C THR A 72 8.16 -11.50 10.02
N LEU A 73 6.96 -11.95 10.40
CA LEU A 73 5.95 -11.09 11.03
C LEU A 73 6.39 -10.57 12.40
N ASP A 74 7.11 -11.39 13.18
CA ASP A 74 7.67 -10.99 14.47
C ASP A 74 8.80 -9.96 14.28
N LEU A 75 9.69 -10.15 13.31
CA LEU A 75 10.70 -9.15 12.95
C LEU A 75 10.07 -7.79 12.61
N ALA A 76 9.04 -7.79 11.75
CA ALA A 76 8.31 -6.57 11.38
C ALA A 76 7.60 -5.92 12.57
N ARG A 77 7.05 -6.72 13.49
CA ARG A 77 6.39 -6.25 14.70
C ARG A 77 7.38 -5.61 15.67
N ASP A 78 8.52 -6.24 15.90
CA ASP A 78 9.48 -5.80 16.91
C ASP A 78 10.16 -4.50 16.51
N LYS A 79 10.45 -4.34 15.22
CA LYS A 79 11.11 -3.16 14.66
C LYS A 79 10.17 -2.05 14.22
N GLY A 80 8.87 -2.34 14.07
CA GLY A 80 7.84 -1.37 13.67
C GLY A 80 7.03 -0.79 14.84
N ARG A 81 6.72 0.51 14.79
CA ARG A 81 5.88 1.20 15.79
C ARG A 81 4.94 2.18 15.10
N GLY A 82 3.71 2.31 15.60
CA GLY A 82 2.71 3.20 14.98
C GLY A 82 2.39 2.81 13.54
N ASP A 83 2.07 3.76 12.67
CA ASP A 83 1.84 3.52 11.24
C ASP A 83 3.11 3.63 10.37
N ASP A 84 4.22 4.05 10.98
CA ASP A 84 5.51 4.25 10.32
C ASP A 84 6.35 2.96 10.34
N LEU A 85 7.10 2.73 9.27
CA LEU A 85 8.08 1.66 9.15
C LEU A 85 9.32 2.19 8.40
N PRO A 86 10.48 2.29 9.05
CA PRO A 86 11.66 2.86 8.42
C PRO A 86 12.22 1.95 7.33
N ASP A 87 12.93 2.54 6.37
CA ASP A 87 13.57 1.85 5.24
C ASP A 87 14.54 0.73 5.69
N SER A 88 15.15 0.86 6.88
CA SER A 88 16.01 -0.18 7.44
C SER A 88 15.25 -1.48 7.74
N VAL A 89 13.98 -1.39 8.15
CA VAL A 89 13.13 -2.56 8.37
C VAL A 89 12.75 -3.20 7.05
N HIS A 90 12.42 -2.39 6.04
CA HIS A 90 12.15 -2.89 4.69
C HIS A 90 13.33 -3.70 4.13
N ALA A 91 14.55 -3.21 4.30
CA ALA A 91 15.77 -3.86 3.82
C ALA A 91 16.04 -5.25 4.42
N GLU A 92 15.45 -5.55 5.59
CA GLU A 92 15.59 -6.84 6.26
C GLU A 92 14.44 -7.82 5.97
N LEU A 93 13.38 -7.35 5.30
CA LEU A 93 12.19 -8.16 5.02
C LEU A 93 12.25 -8.79 3.63
N PRO A 94 11.49 -9.89 3.41
CA PRO A 94 11.36 -10.48 2.09
C PRO A 94 10.81 -9.46 1.08
N GLY A 95 11.37 -9.48 -0.12
CA GLY A 95 10.90 -8.64 -1.22
C GLY A 95 9.48 -8.98 -1.70
N MET A 96 8.94 -8.12 -2.56
CA MET A 96 7.62 -8.30 -3.15
C MET A 96 7.64 -9.38 -4.24
N THR A 97 7.35 -10.63 -3.88
CA THR A 97 7.18 -11.75 -4.84
C THR A 97 5.77 -12.29 -4.85
N ASP A 98 5.43 -13.01 -5.93
CA ASP A 98 4.23 -13.83 -6.10
C ASP A 98 2.89 -13.09 -5.91
N VAL A 99 2.88 -11.78 -6.21
CA VAL A 99 1.64 -10.99 -6.25
C VAL A 99 0.95 -11.22 -7.58
N SER A 100 -0.33 -11.61 -7.53
CA SER A 100 -1.17 -11.79 -8.72
C SER A 100 -2.35 -10.84 -8.71
N ALA A 101 -2.85 -10.49 -9.90
CA ALA A 101 -4.03 -9.66 -10.06
C ALA A 101 -5.06 -10.34 -10.95
N ASP A 102 -6.31 -10.25 -10.52
CA ASP A 102 -7.50 -10.75 -11.20
C ASP A 102 -8.50 -9.59 -11.36
N CYS A 103 -9.16 -9.53 -12.50
CA CYS A 103 -10.19 -8.54 -12.77
C CYS A 103 -11.27 -9.13 -13.67
N ASP A 104 -12.53 -8.76 -13.43
CA ASP A 104 -13.68 -9.24 -14.20
C ASP A 104 -13.84 -8.58 -15.58
N CYS A 105 -12.92 -7.72 -15.99
CA CYS A 105 -12.95 -7.06 -17.29
C CYS A 105 -12.63 -8.01 -18.45
N LYS A 106 -13.02 -7.62 -19.68
CA LYS A 106 -12.83 -8.44 -20.90
C LYS A 106 -11.40 -8.42 -21.47
N GLN A 107 -10.47 -7.71 -20.85
CA GLN A 107 -9.10 -7.58 -21.34
C GLN A 107 -8.29 -8.85 -21.08
N ARG A 108 -7.62 -9.37 -22.11
CA ARG A 108 -6.79 -10.59 -21.99
C ARG A 108 -5.40 -10.32 -21.41
N LYS A 109 -4.94 -9.07 -21.39
CA LYS A 109 -3.62 -8.72 -20.86
C LYS A 109 -3.68 -8.59 -19.34
N ASN A 110 -2.83 -9.35 -18.65
CA ASN A 110 -2.68 -9.32 -17.19
C ASN A 110 -1.28 -8.77 -16.83
N PRO A 111 -1.18 -7.70 -16.01
CA PRO A 111 -2.26 -6.90 -15.43
C PRO A 111 -3.03 -6.08 -16.47
N CYS A 112 -4.35 -5.96 -16.25
CA CYS A 112 -5.22 -5.08 -17.05
C CYS A 112 -5.08 -3.62 -16.59
N LEU A 113 -5.76 -2.69 -17.28
CA LEU A 113 -5.73 -1.27 -16.90
C LEU A 113 -6.21 -1.05 -15.45
N HIS A 114 -7.27 -1.75 -15.03
CA HIS A 114 -7.84 -1.66 -13.68
C HIS A 114 -6.89 -2.16 -12.60
N ALA A 115 -6.22 -3.30 -12.85
CA ALA A 115 -5.19 -3.83 -11.95
C ALA A 115 -4.00 -2.87 -11.84
N LEU A 116 -3.52 -2.31 -12.96
CA LEU A 116 -2.46 -1.30 -12.96
C LEU A 116 -2.86 -0.05 -12.14
N ALA A 117 -4.08 0.45 -12.33
CA ALA A 117 -4.59 1.58 -11.55
C ALA A 117 -4.65 1.25 -10.05
N THR A 118 -5.10 0.03 -9.71
CA THR A 118 -5.14 -0.45 -8.32
C THR A 118 -3.74 -0.54 -7.71
N PHE A 119 -2.71 -0.97 -8.47
CA PHE A 119 -1.34 -0.97 -7.97
C PHE A 119 -0.84 0.43 -7.58
N TYR A 120 -1.15 1.46 -8.38
CA TYR A 120 -0.81 2.84 -8.03
C TYR A 120 -1.59 3.35 -6.81
N GLU A 121 -2.89 3.04 -6.71
CA GLU A 121 -3.68 3.42 -5.54
C GLU A 121 -3.16 2.76 -4.25
N VAL A 122 -2.76 1.48 -4.32
CA VAL A 122 -2.15 0.82 -3.16
C VAL A 122 -0.77 1.41 -2.85
N SER A 123 0.05 1.72 -3.86
CA SER A 123 1.31 2.43 -3.64
C SER A 123 1.09 3.71 -2.85
N ARG A 124 0.10 4.53 -3.23
CA ARG A 124 -0.22 5.80 -2.55
C ARG A 124 -0.57 5.58 -1.07
N ARG A 125 -1.36 4.55 -0.77
CA ARG A 125 -1.72 4.19 0.61
C ARG A 125 -0.52 3.70 1.42
N LEU A 126 0.38 2.95 0.81
CA LEU A 126 1.59 2.46 1.47
C LEU A 126 2.65 3.57 1.63
N ASP A 127 2.71 4.52 0.71
CA ASP A 127 3.52 5.73 0.85
C ASP A 127 3.04 6.56 2.05
N GLU A 128 1.73 6.65 2.27
CA GLU A 128 1.15 7.36 3.43
C GLU A 128 1.30 6.55 4.73
N ARG A 129 1.11 5.23 4.67
CA ARG A 129 1.07 4.35 5.84
C ARG A 129 1.83 3.05 5.54
N PRO A 130 3.17 3.06 5.66
CA PRO A 130 4.02 1.89 5.41
C PRO A 130 3.59 0.61 6.12
N ARG A 131 3.02 0.72 7.33
CA ARG A 131 2.52 -0.45 8.08
C ARG A 131 1.44 -1.25 7.36
N LEU A 132 0.71 -0.67 6.40
CA LEU A 132 -0.24 -1.41 5.57
C LEU A 132 0.45 -2.53 4.78
N ALA A 133 1.73 -2.36 4.39
CA ALA A 133 2.47 -3.39 3.67
C ALA A 133 2.60 -4.69 4.49
N VAL A 134 2.93 -4.58 5.78
CA VAL A 134 3.10 -5.75 6.66
C VAL A 134 1.75 -6.31 7.14
N LEU A 135 0.72 -5.46 7.29
CA LEU A 135 -0.65 -5.91 7.58
C LEU A 135 -1.22 -6.74 6.41
N LEU A 136 -1.00 -6.29 5.17
CA LEU A 136 -1.35 -7.06 3.97
C LEU A 136 -0.64 -8.41 3.93
N ARG A 137 0.60 -8.50 4.46
CA ARG A 137 1.37 -9.73 4.56
C ARG A 137 1.00 -10.62 5.74
N GLY A 138 -0.03 -10.29 6.52
CA GLY A 138 -0.54 -11.14 7.60
C GLY A 138 -0.28 -10.63 9.01
N LEU A 139 0.39 -9.48 9.17
CA LEU A 139 0.57 -8.91 10.50
C LEU A 139 -0.81 -8.53 11.06
N THR A 140 -1.15 -9.07 12.22
CA THR A 140 -2.36 -8.66 12.93
C THR A 140 -2.16 -7.28 13.53
N ARG A 141 -3.18 -6.41 13.43
CA ARG A 141 -3.18 -5.16 14.19
C ARG A 141 -3.10 -5.50 15.68
N THR A 142 -1.99 -5.16 16.32
CA THR A 142 -1.99 -5.09 17.79
C THR A 142 -3.03 -4.04 18.15
N PRO A 143 -4.05 -4.35 18.97
CA PRO A 143 -4.94 -3.32 19.46
C PRO A 143 -4.06 -2.21 20.04
N ALA A 144 -4.29 -0.97 19.61
CA ALA A 144 -3.56 0.15 20.17
C ALA A 144 -3.75 0.04 21.69
N ALA A 145 -2.65 -0.18 22.42
CA ALA A 145 -2.66 -0.02 23.87
C ALA A 145 -3.34 1.32 24.13
N THR A 146 -4.38 1.33 24.97
CA THR A 146 -5.24 2.50 25.22
C THR A 146 -4.36 3.71 25.38
N ALA A 147 -4.16 4.46 24.29
CA ALA A 147 -3.35 5.65 24.33
C ALA A 147 -4.08 6.54 25.32
N THR A 148 -3.37 7.04 26.34
CA THR A 148 -3.89 8.06 27.23
C THR A 148 -4.14 9.30 26.36
N ARG A 149 -5.29 9.33 25.68
CA ARG A 149 -5.71 10.47 24.89
C ARG A 149 -5.95 11.59 25.88
N ILE A 150 -5.24 12.69 25.71
CA ILE A 150 -5.56 13.92 26.40
C ILE A 150 -6.79 14.48 25.67
N PRO A 151 -7.95 14.64 26.33
CA PRO A 151 -9.10 15.32 25.75
C PRO A 151 -8.67 16.70 25.24
N LEU A 152 -9.12 17.10 24.04
CA LEU A 152 -8.78 18.40 23.47
C LEU A 152 -9.13 19.57 24.40
N GLY A 153 -10.18 19.43 25.22
CA GLY A 153 -10.58 20.44 26.21
C GLY A 153 -9.66 20.53 27.44
N LEU A 154 -8.69 19.62 27.61
CA LEU A 154 -7.65 19.69 28.63
C LEU A 154 -6.33 20.27 28.10
N LEU A 155 -6.26 20.63 26.82
CA LEU A 155 -5.14 21.37 26.25
C LEU A 155 -5.44 22.86 26.40
N ASP A 156 -4.62 23.57 27.17
CA ASP A 156 -4.63 25.03 27.18
C ASP A 156 -3.78 25.54 26.00
N PRO A 157 -4.38 26.18 24.97
CA PRO A 157 -3.64 26.68 23.82
C PRO A 157 -2.55 27.69 24.19
N ALA A 158 -2.71 28.42 25.30
CA ALA A 158 -1.74 29.43 25.74
C ALA A 158 -0.44 28.79 26.23
N THR A 159 -0.51 27.62 26.87
CA THR A 159 0.67 26.94 27.44
C THR A 159 1.14 25.76 26.61
N PHE A 160 0.33 25.26 25.67
CA PHE A 160 0.63 24.04 24.92
C PHE A 160 1.83 24.18 23.98
N TYR A 161 2.08 25.37 23.45
CA TYR A 161 3.21 25.64 22.55
C TYR A 161 4.44 26.24 23.26
N GLY A 162 4.40 26.38 24.60
CA GLY A 162 5.42 27.07 25.39
C GLY A 162 5.36 28.60 25.27
N ASP A 163 5.89 29.29 26.29
CA ASP A 163 6.09 30.76 26.30
C ASP A 163 7.33 31.18 25.47
#